data_AF-A0A3G3GKU6-F1
#
_entry.id   AF-A0A3G3GKU6-F1
#
_cell.length_a   1.000
_cell.length_b   1.000
_cell.length_c   1.000
_cell.angle_alpha   90.00
_cell.angle_beta   90.00
_cell.angle_gamma   90.00
#
_symmetry.space_group_name_H-M   'P 1'
#
loop_
_entity.id
_entity.type
_entity.pdbx_description
1 polymer ?
#
loop_
_entity_poly.entity_id
_entity_poly.type
_entity_poly.pdbx_seq_one_letter_code
_entity_poly.pdbx_strand_id
1 'polypeptide(L)'
;MTRRITSSTPQKRPLPPVGWAILVGLLVLIGGGIWYYNRLNINQWRHVSKLGIRLPMKFQIHGIDISKHNGRINWNDLRAMRFEDIRLQFVYIKATEGTSLMDKDFKTSWQKADEVGLYRGAYHFYIPWKAPEPQFENFKKMVKLKRGDLPPVLDFEIGTNVYTREQVVANVATWLRLAENYYGVRPIIYTNADFYRRYIKGNLDNYPLWIADYSGWTLDRYDDARIHFWQHSKSGYVNGIRGTVDYNVFLGEVEDLKQLCVK
;
A
#
# COMPACT_ATOMS: atom_id res chain seq x y z
N MET A 1 -7.16 24.21 85.85
CA MET A 1 -8.14 24.19 84.73
C MET A 1 -7.41 23.79 83.45
N THR A 2 -7.58 22.55 83.00
CA THR A 2 -6.84 21.98 81.86
C THR A 2 -7.73 22.04 80.62
N ARG A 3 -7.42 22.91 79.65
CA ARG A 3 -8.11 22.93 78.34
C ARG A 3 -7.46 21.91 77.41
N ARG A 4 -8.15 20.81 77.10
CA ARG A 4 -7.83 19.95 75.96
C ARG A 4 -8.13 20.71 74.67
N ILE A 5 -7.12 20.92 73.83
CA ILE A 5 -7.30 21.32 72.44
C ILE A 5 -7.40 20.03 71.63
N THR A 6 -8.59 19.70 71.14
CA THR A 6 -8.79 18.62 70.17
C THR A 6 -8.46 19.14 68.77
N SER A 7 -7.43 18.60 68.14
CA SER A 7 -7.13 18.86 66.72
C SER A 7 -8.15 18.13 65.85
N SER A 8 -9.09 18.86 65.25
CA SER A 8 -10.00 18.30 64.25
C SER A 8 -9.28 18.21 62.90
N THR A 9 -8.94 17.00 62.46
CA THR A 9 -8.49 16.75 61.08
C THR A 9 -9.63 17.12 60.12
N PRO A 10 -9.42 17.98 59.11
CA PRO A 10 -10.51 18.37 58.21
C PRO A 10 -11.02 17.16 57.43
N GLN A 11 -12.27 16.79 57.69
CA GLN A 11 -12.97 15.71 57.01
C GLN A 11 -13.22 16.13 55.56
N LYS A 12 -12.54 15.47 54.60
CA LYS A 12 -12.74 15.73 53.17
C LYS A 12 -14.20 15.45 52.83
N ARG A 13 -14.98 16.50 52.54
CA ARG A 13 -16.38 16.36 52.14
C ARG A 13 -16.43 15.71 50.76
N PRO A 14 -17.29 14.69 50.55
CA PRO A 14 -17.45 14.10 49.23
C PRO A 14 -17.97 15.17 48.26
N LEU A 15 -17.58 15.05 46.99
CA LEU A 15 -18.03 15.95 45.94
C LEU A 15 -19.56 15.90 45.82
N PRO A 16 -20.23 17.03 45.56
CA PRO A 16 -21.66 17.04 45.30
C PRO A 16 -21.96 16.25 44.01
N PRO A 17 -23.20 15.74 43.83
CA PRO A 17 -23.58 14.93 42.66
C PRO A 17 -23.21 15.56 41.30
N VAL A 18 -23.31 16.90 41.20
CA VAL A 18 -22.89 17.68 40.02
C VAL A 18 -21.37 17.58 39.79
N GLY A 19 -20.56 17.59 40.85
CA GLY A 19 -19.11 17.41 40.77
C GLY A 19 -18.72 16.02 40.26
N TRP A 20 -19.46 14.98 40.65
CA TRP A 20 -19.30 13.64 40.09
C TRP A 20 -19.69 13.55 38.62
N ALA A 21 -20.80 14.18 38.22
CA ALA A 21 -21.23 14.22 36.82
C ALA A 21 -20.20 14.93 35.91
N ILE A 22 -19.61 16.04 36.37
CA ILE A 22 -18.54 16.75 35.65
C ILE A 22 -17.30 15.87 35.51
N LEU A 23 -16.88 15.19 36.58
CA LEU A 23 -15.73 14.27 36.55
C LEU A 23 -15.94 13.12 35.57
N VAL A 24 -17.12 12.49 35.58
CA VAL A 24 -17.47 11.43 34.63
C VAL A 24 -17.48 11.96 33.19
N GLY A 25 -18.06 13.15 32.96
CA GLY A 25 -18.04 13.79 31.64
C GLY A 25 -16.64 14.07 31.12
N LEU A 26 -15.74 14.59 31.97
CA LEU A 26 -14.34 14.81 31.61
C LEU A 26 -13.60 13.49 31.32
N LEU A 27 -13.84 12.44 32.11
CA LEU A 27 -13.24 11.12 31.86
C LEU A 27 -13.73 10.50 30.54
N VAL A 28 -15.02 10.67 30.19
CA VAL A 28 -15.56 10.23 28.91
C VAL A 28 -14.96 11.03 27.75
N LEU A 29 -14.80 12.35 27.89
CA LEU A 29 -14.16 13.18 26.86
C LEU A 29 -12.68 12.84 26.68
N ILE A 30 -11.94 12.67 27.77
CA ILE A 30 -10.52 12.26 27.73
C ILE A 30 -10.40 10.85 27.15
N GLY A 31 -11.22 9.90 27.62
CA GLY A 31 -11.25 8.54 27.10
C GLY A 31 -11.61 8.47 25.62
N GLY A 32 -12.61 9.24 25.20
CA GLY A 32 -13.00 9.41 23.80
C GLY A 32 -11.91 10.05 22.95
N GLY A 33 -11.21 11.05 23.49
CA GLY A 33 -10.05 11.68 22.85
C GLY A 33 -8.86 10.73 22.68
N ILE A 34 -8.53 9.95 23.70
CA ILE A 34 -7.47 8.93 23.65
C ILE A 34 -7.85 7.82 22.66
N TRP A 35 -9.10 7.34 22.71
CA TRP A 35 -9.60 6.33 21.77
C TRP A 35 -9.52 6.84 20.33
N TYR A 36 -9.98 8.07 20.07
CA TYR A 36 -9.94 8.69 18.75
C TYR A 36 -8.50 8.90 18.26
N TYR A 37 -7.60 9.36 19.13
CA TYR A 37 -6.18 9.51 18.81
C TYR A 37 -5.52 8.15 18.46
N ASN A 38 -5.73 7.14 19.28
CA ASN A 38 -5.21 5.78 19.03
C ASN A 38 -5.79 5.18 17.75
N ARG A 39 -7.07 5.46 17.48
CA ARG A 39 -7.75 5.04 16.25
C ARG A 39 -7.11 5.65 15.01
N LEU A 40 -6.78 6.95 15.04
CA LEU A 40 -6.07 7.62 13.96
C LEU A 40 -4.61 7.14 13.80
N ASN A 41 -3.99 6.66 14.88
CA ASN A 41 -2.60 6.22 14.88
C ASN A 41 -2.42 4.69 14.89
N ILE A 42 -3.43 3.92 14.48
CA ILE A 42 -3.37 2.44 14.48
C ILE A 42 -2.22 1.88 13.63
N ASN A 43 -1.83 2.61 12.59
CA ASN A 43 -0.72 2.26 11.71
C ASN A 43 0.60 2.96 12.07
N GLN A 44 0.65 3.62 13.25
CA GLN A 44 1.84 4.27 13.78
C GLN A 44 2.48 5.25 12.80
N TRP A 45 1.68 6.18 12.29
CA TRP A 45 2.13 7.08 11.24
C TRP A 45 3.18 8.06 11.73
N ARG A 46 4.28 8.16 10.99
CA ARG A 46 5.39 9.04 11.32
C ARG A 46 5.85 9.83 10.10
N HIS A 47 6.08 11.12 10.27
CA HIS A 47 6.67 11.93 9.20
C HIS A 47 8.17 11.68 9.11
N VAL A 48 8.65 11.38 7.91
CA VAL A 48 10.07 11.17 7.64
C VAL A 48 10.55 12.29 6.72
N SER A 49 11.20 13.30 7.30
CA SER A 49 11.52 14.56 6.60
C SER A 49 12.36 14.36 5.34
N LYS A 50 13.30 13.39 5.35
CA LYS A 50 14.14 13.08 4.17
C LYS A 50 13.33 12.47 3.02
N LEU A 51 12.21 11.81 3.32
CA LEU A 51 11.28 11.29 2.32
C LEU A 51 10.19 12.30 1.94
N GLY A 52 10.00 13.36 2.73
CA GLY A 52 8.94 14.35 2.52
C GLY A 52 7.51 13.84 2.76
N ILE A 53 7.35 12.63 3.31
CA ILE A 53 6.04 11.96 3.46
C ILE A 53 5.86 11.37 4.86
N ARG A 54 4.64 10.92 5.16
CA ARG A 54 4.37 10.07 6.33
C ARG A 54 4.46 8.61 5.92
N LEU A 55 5.01 7.77 6.80
CA LEU A 55 5.08 6.32 6.64
C LEU A 55 4.24 5.63 7.72
N PRO A 56 3.50 4.56 7.39
CA PRO A 56 2.77 3.75 8.35
C PRO A 56 3.73 2.75 9.00
N MET A 57 4.38 3.15 10.11
CA MET A 57 5.49 2.41 10.72
C MET A 57 5.11 1.03 11.27
N LYS A 58 3.81 0.72 11.37
CA LYS A 58 3.33 -0.64 11.65
C LYS A 58 3.87 -1.66 10.65
N PHE A 59 4.02 -1.28 9.37
CA PHE A 59 4.48 -2.18 8.32
C PHE A 59 5.97 -1.97 8.06
N GLN A 60 6.78 -3.03 8.19
CA GLN A 60 8.23 -2.95 8.08
C GLN A 60 8.74 -3.04 6.62
N ILE A 61 7.90 -3.54 5.73
CA ILE A 61 8.28 -3.81 4.33
C ILE A 61 7.84 -2.66 3.45
N HIS A 62 8.78 -1.77 3.17
CA HIS A 62 8.60 -0.62 2.30
C HIS A 62 9.10 -0.90 0.88
N GLY A 63 8.46 -0.28 -0.09
CA GLY A 63 8.85 -0.35 -1.48
C GLY A 63 8.37 0.86 -2.26
N ILE A 64 8.72 0.87 -3.54
CA ILE A 64 8.31 1.90 -4.49
C ILE A 64 7.76 1.24 -5.73
N ASP A 65 7.07 2.02 -6.55
CA ASP A 65 6.81 1.63 -7.93
C ASP A 65 7.29 2.71 -8.89
N ILE A 66 7.81 2.25 -10.03
CA ILE A 66 8.54 3.10 -10.98
C ILE A 66 8.15 2.78 -12.43
N SER A 67 8.40 3.76 -13.29
CA SER A 67 8.28 3.68 -14.74
C SER A 67 9.36 4.56 -15.41
N LYS A 68 9.32 4.69 -16.74
CA LYS A 68 10.11 5.68 -17.47
C LYS A 68 9.96 7.12 -16.96
N HIS A 69 8.88 7.44 -16.26
CA HIS A 69 8.63 8.79 -15.74
C HIS A 69 9.57 9.17 -14.58
N ASN A 70 10.15 8.18 -13.88
CA ASN A 70 11.12 8.44 -12.82
C ASN A 70 12.53 8.73 -13.36
N GLY A 71 12.73 8.65 -14.67
CA GLY A 71 13.98 8.99 -15.35
C GLY A 71 15.15 8.10 -14.92
N ARG A 72 16.36 8.66 -14.98
CA ARG A 72 17.58 7.93 -14.63
C ARG A 72 17.68 7.75 -13.12
N ILE A 73 17.69 6.49 -12.68
CA ILE A 73 17.83 6.08 -11.28
C ILE A 73 19.31 5.78 -10.97
N ASN A 74 19.84 6.34 -9.88
CA ASN A 74 21.09 5.88 -9.27
C ASN A 74 20.79 4.73 -8.31
N TRP A 75 20.95 3.50 -8.81
CA TRP A 75 20.65 2.27 -8.06
C TRP A 75 21.55 2.04 -6.85
N ASN A 76 22.80 2.54 -6.89
CA ASN A 76 23.70 2.44 -5.73
C ASN A 76 23.20 3.31 -4.58
N ASP A 77 22.79 4.54 -4.88
CA ASP A 77 22.19 5.44 -3.89
C ASP A 77 20.86 4.87 -3.37
N LEU A 78 20.05 4.30 -4.27
CA LEU A 78 18.78 3.67 -3.91
C LEU A 78 18.99 2.50 -2.94
N ARG A 79 19.98 1.64 -3.19
CA ARG A 79 20.34 0.51 -2.32
C ARG A 79 20.87 0.98 -0.97
N ALA A 80 21.74 1.99 -0.98
CA ALA A 80 22.38 2.55 0.20
C ALA A 80 21.43 3.42 1.03
N MET A 81 20.29 3.84 0.45
CA MET A 81 19.30 4.65 1.14
C MET A 81 18.83 3.96 2.43
N ARG A 82 19.09 4.62 3.55
CA ARG A 82 18.60 4.26 4.88
C ARG A 82 18.14 5.54 5.57
N PHE A 83 16.92 5.51 6.10
CA PHE A 83 16.40 6.59 6.93
C PHE A 83 15.97 6.00 8.26
N GLU A 84 16.83 6.18 9.28
CA GLU A 84 16.77 5.37 10.50
C GLU A 84 16.85 3.88 10.11
N ASP A 85 15.90 3.05 10.56
CA ASP A 85 15.82 1.63 10.22
C ASP A 85 15.07 1.35 8.90
N ILE A 86 14.61 2.41 8.22
CA ILE A 86 13.77 2.29 7.02
C ILE A 86 14.65 2.10 5.78
N ARG A 87 14.32 1.09 4.99
CA ARG A 87 14.93 0.77 3.69
C ARG A 87 13.89 0.32 2.70
N LEU A 88 14.17 0.50 1.40
CA LEU A 88 13.41 -0.17 0.35
C LEU A 88 13.77 -1.65 0.32
N GLN A 89 12.74 -2.48 0.20
CA GLN A 89 12.85 -3.94 0.17
C GLN A 89 12.27 -4.50 -1.13
N PHE A 90 11.30 -3.82 -1.74
CA PHE A 90 10.75 -4.20 -3.03
C PHE A 90 10.59 -3.02 -3.99
N VAL A 91 10.46 -3.35 -5.27
CA VAL A 91 10.12 -2.42 -6.34
C VAL A 91 9.18 -3.06 -7.36
N TYR A 92 8.07 -2.38 -7.69
CA TYR A 92 7.27 -2.70 -8.86
C TYR A 92 7.66 -1.81 -10.05
N ILE A 93 7.80 -2.39 -11.24
CA ILE A 93 8.33 -1.68 -12.41
C ILE A 93 7.33 -1.80 -13.55
N LYS A 94 6.92 -0.67 -14.14
CA LYS A 94 6.06 -0.65 -15.32
C LYS A 94 6.75 -1.42 -16.44
N ALA A 95 6.12 -2.46 -16.94
CA ALA A 95 6.65 -3.22 -18.08
C ALA A 95 5.99 -2.80 -19.39
N THR A 96 4.66 -2.72 -19.37
CA THR A 96 3.86 -2.55 -20.59
C THR A 96 2.57 -1.81 -20.30
N GLU A 97 1.97 -1.31 -21.37
CA GLU A 97 0.69 -0.62 -21.36
C GLU A 97 -0.11 -0.99 -22.60
N GLY A 98 -1.34 -1.44 -22.38
CA GLY A 98 -2.22 -1.85 -23.46
C GLY A 98 -1.58 -2.91 -24.37
N THR A 99 -1.94 -2.90 -25.65
CA THR A 99 -1.64 -3.99 -26.57
C THR A 99 -0.25 -3.94 -27.20
N SER A 100 0.52 -2.87 -27.02
CA SER A 100 1.79 -2.70 -27.74
C SER A 100 2.84 -1.81 -27.06
N LEU A 101 2.46 -0.95 -26.12
CA LEU A 101 3.43 -0.04 -25.51
C LEU A 101 4.27 -0.80 -24.49
N MET A 102 5.59 -0.69 -24.63
CA MET A 102 6.57 -1.22 -23.69
C MET A 102 7.27 -0.04 -23.01
N ASP A 103 7.47 -0.13 -21.71
CA ASP A 103 8.26 0.87 -20.99
C ASP A 103 9.73 0.74 -21.40
N LYS A 104 10.30 1.82 -21.92
CA LYS A 104 11.65 1.86 -22.47
C LYS A 104 12.73 1.59 -21.42
N ASP A 105 12.45 1.88 -20.14
CA ASP A 105 13.41 1.77 -19.05
C ASP A 105 13.21 0.45 -18.28
N PHE A 106 12.16 -0.33 -18.58
CA PHE A 106 11.86 -1.58 -17.87
C PHE A 106 13.04 -2.54 -17.82
N LYS A 107 13.67 -2.89 -18.95
CA LYS A 107 14.75 -3.91 -18.97
C LYS A 107 15.92 -3.51 -18.09
N THR A 108 16.34 -2.24 -18.19
CA THR A 108 17.42 -1.69 -17.38
C THR A 108 17.05 -1.69 -15.90
N SER A 109 15.86 -1.19 -15.55
CA SER A 109 15.39 -1.15 -14.17
C SER A 109 15.19 -2.54 -13.58
N TRP A 110 14.67 -3.48 -14.38
CA TRP A 110 14.44 -4.88 -14.02
C TRP A 110 15.75 -5.57 -13.62
N GLN A 111 16.79 -5.42 -14.47
CA GLN A 111 18.11 -5.97 -14.18
C GLN A 111 18.74 -5.30 -12.96
N LYS A 112 18.68 -3.96 -12.87
CA LYS A 112 19.32 -3.22 -11.79
C LYS A 112 18.68 -3.49 -10.43
N ALA A 113 17.35 -3.64 -10.37
CA ALA A 113 16.63 -4.02 -9.15
C ALA A 113 17.12 -5.36 -8.57
N ASP A 114 17.40 -6.33 -9.44
CA ASP A 114 17.94 -7.64 -9.08
C ASP A 114 19.39 -7.54 -8.58
N GLU A 115 20.24 -6.77 -9.27
CA GLU A 115 21.63 -6.53 -8.86
C GLU A 115 21.74 -5.87 -7.47
N VAL A 116 20.78 -5.02 -7.10
CA VAL A 116 20.75 -4.39 -5.76
C VAL A 116 20.01 -5.21 -4.71
N GLY A 117 19.43 -6.36 -5.08
CA GLY A 117 18.79 -7.29 -4.16
C GLY A 117 17.40 -6.86 -3.67
N LEU A 118 16.67 -6.05 -4.45
CA LEU A 118 15.26 -5.75 -4.17
C LEU A 118 14.37 -6.88 -4.70
N TYR A 119 13.33 -7.22 -3.96
CA TYR A 119 12.23 -8.01 -4.52
C TYR A 119 11.60 -7.20 -5.66
N ARG A 120 11.70 -7.69 -6.90
CA ARG A 120 11.21 -6.98 -8.07
C ARG A 120 9.92 -7.62 -8.59
N GLY A 121 8.97 -6.78 -8.99
CA GLY A 121 7.74 -7.19 -9.63
C GLY A 121 7.43 -6.30 -10.82
N ALA A 122 6.67 -6.81 -11.79
CA ALA A 122 6.35 -6.08 -13.01
C ALA A 122 4.86 -5.81 -13.08
N TYR A 123 4.47 -4.62 -13.56
CA TYR A 123 3.07 -4.29 -13.76
C TYR A 123 2.71 -3.95 -15.22
N HIS A 124 1.46 -4.25 -15.57
CA HIS A 124 0.83 -3.92 -16.84
C HIS A 124 -0.23 -2.85 -16.64
N PHE A 125 -0.08 -1.69 -17.27
CA PHE A 125 -1.13 -0.67 -17.26
C PHE A 125 -2.25 -1.07 -18.22
N TYR A 126 -3.40 -1.42 -17.67
CA TYR A 126 -4.52 -1.99 -18.41
C TYR A 126 -5.35 -0.93 -19.12
N ILE A 127 -5.65 -1.17 -20.39
CA ILE A 127 -6.51 -0.33 -21.21
C ILE A 127 -7.87 -1.03 -21.37
N PRO A 128 -8.90 -0.59 -20.64
CA PRO A 128 -10.14 -1.36 -20.51
C PRO A 128 -11.00 -1.41 -21.78
N TRP A 129 -10.75 -0.54 -22.77
CA TRP A 129 -11.41 -0.58 -24.08
C TRP A 129 -10.67 -1.44 -25.12
N LYS A 130 -9.61 -2.15 -24.72
CA LYS A 130 -8.88 -3.09 -25.60
C LYS A 130 -9.13 -4.53 -25.15
N ALA A 131 -9.05 -5.47 -26.10
CA ALA A 131 -9.15 -6.90 -25.80
C ALA A 131 -8.07 -7.32 -24.79
N PRO A 132 -8.37 -8.23 -23.84
CA PRO A 132 -7.42 -8.63 -22.80
C PRO A 132 -6.28 -9.50 -23.32
N GLU A 133 -6.49 -10.34 -24.34
CA GLU A 133 -5.48 -11.28 -24.84
C GLU A 133 -4.26 -10.56 -25.43
N PRO A 134 -4.40 -9.55 -26.32
CA PRO A 134 -3.23 -8.87 -26.87
C PRO A 134 -2.51 -7.99 -25.82
N GLN A 135 -3.23 -7.55 -24.78
CA GLN A 135 -2.62 -6.87 -23.62
C GLN A 135 -1.75 -7.84 -22.81
N PHE A 136 -2.25 -9.05 -22.56
CA PHE A 136 -1.48 -10.10 -21.92
C PHE A 136 -0.26 -10.52 -22.77
N GLU A 137 -0.41 -10.70 -24.08
CA GLU A 137 0.71 -11.04 -24.96
C GLU A 137 1.79 -9.96 -24.98
N ASN A 138 1.41 -8.67 -24.91
CA ASN A 138 2.37 -7.58 -24.74
C ASN A 138 3.17 -7.73 -23.43
N PHE A 139 2.49 -7.94 -22.30
CA PHE A 139 3.14 -8.13 -21.00
C PHE A 139 4.06 -9.37 -20.99
N LYS A 140 3.55 -10.51 -21.46
CA LYS A 140 4.28 -11.78 -21.59
C LYS A 140 5.53 -11.68 -22.47
N LYS A 141 5.50 -10.86 -23.51
CA LYS A 141 6.66 -10.64 -24.38
C LYS A 141 7.78 -9.90 -23.65
N MET A 142 7.43 -8.96 -22.77
CA MET A 142 8.40 -8.13 -22.05
C MET A 142 8.91 -8.78 -20.76
N VAL A 143 8.02 -9.43 -20.01
CA VAL A 143 8.29 -9.89 -18.65
C VAL A 143 8.62 -11.37 -18.63
N LYS A 144 9.77 -11.70 -18.04
CA LYS A 144 10.19 -13.06 -17.71
C LYS A 144 10.49 -13.11 -16.23
N LEU A 145 9.63 -13.83 -15.49
CA LEU A 145 9.78 -14.01 -14.05
C LEU A 145 10.69 -15.21 -13.79
N LYS A 146 11.53 -15.08 -12.75
CA LYS A 146 12.31 -16.16 -12.17
C LYS A 146 11.91 -16.36 -10.70
N ARG A 147 12.33 -17.47 -10.12
CA ARG A 147 12.16 -17.74 -8.68
C ARG A 147 12.63 -16.55 -7.84
N GLY A 148 11.79 -16.12 -6.91
CA GLY A 148 12.04 -14.95 -6.06
C GLY A 148 11.50 -13.62 -6.59
N ASP A 149 11.13 -13.52 -7.88
CA ASP A 149 10.40 -12.35 -8.38
C ASP A 149 8.99 -12.32 -7.78
N LEU A 150 8.45 -11.11 -7.59
CA LEU A 150 7.08 -10.89 -7.11
C LEU A 150 6.05 -11.22 -8.21
N PRO A 151 4.80 -11.54 -7.84
CA PRO A 151 3.74 -11.80 -8.81
C PRO A 151 3.53 -10.63 -9.78
N PRO A 152 3.09 -10.92 -11.01
CA PRO A 152 2.74 -9.88 -11.97
C PRO A 152 1.55 -9.07 -11.46
N VAL A 153 1.56 -7.76 -11.71
CA VAL A 153 0.47 -6.87 -11.34
C VAL A 153 -0.31 -6.46 -12.59
N LEU A 154 -1.63 -6.55 -12.50
CA LEU A 154 -2.54 -5.84 -13.41
C LEU A 154 -2.91 -4.50 -12.77
N ASP A 155 -2.44 -3.41 -13.36
CA ASP A 155 -2.83 -2.06 -12.97
C ASP A 155 -4.13 -1.68 -13.70
N PHE A 156 -5.23 -1.64 -12.95
CA PHE A 156 -6.55 -1.33 -13.45
C PHE A 156 -7.17 -0.16 -12.66
N GLU A 157 -6.97 1.04 -13.20
CA GLU A 157 -7.37 2.28 -12.53
C GLU A 157 -8.05 3.32 -13.45
N ILE A 158 -8.26 2.98 -14.73
CA ILE A 158 -8.94 3.84 -15.71
C ILE A 158 -10.17 3.15 -16.28
N GLY A 159 -11.13 3.95 -16.74
CA GLY A 159 -12.46 3.49 -17.14
C GLY A 159 -12.63 3.40 -18.66
N THR A 160 -13.75 2.85 -19.09
CA THR A 160 -14.16 2.77 -20.50
C THR A 160 -15.64 3.06 -20.64
N ASN A 161 -16.04 3.65 -21.77
CA ASN A 161 -17.44 3.74 -22.21
C ASN A 161 -17.74 2.75 -23.35
N VAL A 162 -16.76 1.94 -23.77
CA VAL A 162 -16.88 0.99 -24.88
C VAL A 162 -17.54 -0.31 -24.42
N TYR A 163 -17.27 -0.72 -23.18
CA TYR A 163 -17.78 -1.97 -22.62
C TYR A 163 -18.67 -1.70 -21.42
N THR A 164 -19.69 -2.54 -21.25
CA THR A 164 -20.48 -2.61 -20.02
C THR A 164 -19.60 -3.00 -18.84
N ARG A 165 -20.08 -2.75 -17.63
CA ARG A 165 -19.36 -3.12 -16.40
C ARG A 165 -19.04 -4.61 -16.36
N GLU A 166 -20.00 -5.44 -16.74
CA GLU A 166 -19.90 -6.90 -16.74
C GLU A 166 -18.85 -7.37 -17.75
N GLN A 167 -18.81 -6.76 -18.94
CA GLN A 167 -17.77 -7.02 -19.94
C GLN A 167 -16.38 -6.59 -19.44
N VAL A 168 -16.26 -5.45 -18.77
CA VAL A 168 -15.00 -5.01 -18.18
C VAL A 168 -14.49 -6.03 -17.15
N VAL A 169 -15.36 -6.47 -16.23
CA VAL A 169 -15.03 -7.51 -15.24
C VAL A 169 -14.57 -8.80 -15.92
N ALA A 170 -15.31 -9.27 -16.93
CA ALA A 170 -14.97 -10.49 -17.66
C ALA A 170 -13.62 -10.38 -18.40
N ASN A 171 -13.33 -9.21 -19.00
CA ASN A 171 -12.08 -8.97 -19.70
C ASN A 171 -10.89 -8.92 -18.72
N VAL A 172 -11.05 -8.23 -17.59
CA VAL A 172 -10.04 -8.19 -16.52
C VAL A 172 -9.79 -9.60 -15.98
N ALA A 173 -10.85 -10.36 -15.68
CA ALA A 173 -10.74 -11.76 -15.26
C ALA A 173 -9.99 -12.63 -16.27
N THR A 174 -10.18 -12.37 -17.56
CA THR A 174 -9.48 -13.08 -18.64
C THR A 174 -8.00 -12.80 -18.64
N TRP A 175 -7.58 -11.52 -18.53
CA TRP A 175 -6.17 -11.17 -18.43
C TRP A 175 -5.52 -11.83 -17.21
N LEU A 176 -6.19 -11.78 -16.05
CA LEU A 176 -5.68 -12.34 -14.79
C LEU A 176 -5.49 -13.86 -14.89
N ARG A 177 -6.46 -14.59 -15.45
CA ARG A 177 -6.37 -16.03 -15.66
C ARG A 177 -5.24 -16.41 -16.62
N LEU A 178 -5.06 -15.63 -17.70
CA LEU A 178 -3.96 -15.86 -18.64
C LEU A 178 -2.59 -15.67 -17.96
N ALA A 179 -2.45 -14.63 -17.14
CA ALA A 179 -1.25 -14.37 -16.39
C ALA A 179 -0.99 -15.46 -15.32
N GLU A 180 -2.01 -15.87 -14.55
CA GLU A 180 -1.88 -16.94 -13.56
C GLU A 180 -1.43 -18.26 -14.21
N ASN A 181 -2.07 -18.64 -15.32
CA ASN A 181 -1.73 -19.86 -16.06
C ASN A 181 -0.30 -19.83 -16.64
N TYR A 182 0.16 -18.68 -17.13
CA TYR A 182 1.48 -18.58 -17.75
C TYR A 182 2.61 -18.49 -16.74
N TYR A 183 2.44 -17.69 -15.67
CA TYR A 183 3.49 -17.46 -14.67
C TYR A 183 3.46 -18.44 -13.50
N GLY A 184 2.40 -19.25 -13.38
CA GLY A 184 2.26 -20.23 -12.29
C GLY A 184 2.11 -19.60 -10.91
N VAL A 185 1.78 -18.31 -10.85
CA VAL A 185 1.57 -17.54 -9.62
C VAL A 185 0.38 -16.60 -9.81
N ARG A 186 -0.41 -16.41 -8.75
CA ARG A 186 -1.59 -15.57 -8.81
C ARG A 186 -1.21 -14.09 -8.98
N PRO A 187 -1.68 -13.40 -10.05
CA PRO A 187 -1.43 -11.99 -10.23
C PRO A 187 -2.08 -11.13 -9.15
N ILE A 188 -1.49 -9.97 -8.89
CA ILE A 188 -2.05 -8.94 -8.00
C ILE A 188 -2.83 -7.93 -8.83
N ILE A 189 -3.96 -7.44 -8.33
CA ILE A 189 -4.70 -6.32 -8.94
C ILE A 189 -4.29 -5.04 -8.23
N TYR A 190 -3.65 -4.12 -8.96
CA TYR A 190 -3.51 -2.75 -8.51
C TYR A 190 -4.74 -1.92 -8.91
N THR A 191 -5.29 -1.16 -7.97
CA THR A 191 -6.45 -0.32 -8.24
C THR A 191 -6.64 0.78 -7.20
N ASN A 192 -7.49 1.75 -7.52
CA ASN A 192 -7.93 2.79 -6.58
C ASN A 192 -9.28 2.44 -5.93
N ALA A 193 -9.68 3.23 -4.94
CA ALA A 193 -10.90 3.02 -4.16
C ALA A 193 -12.19 2.92 -4.98
N ASP A 194 -12.28 3.71 -6.04
CA ASP A 194 -13.47 3.78 -6.86
C ASP A 194 -13.60 2.55 -7.76
N PHE A 195 -12.50 2.16 -8.39
CA PHE A 195 -12.46 0.95 -9.22
C PHE A 195 -12.60 -0.33 -8.39
N TYR A 196 -12.01 -0.37 -7.19
CA TYR A 196 -12.22 -1.47 -6.24
C TYR A 196 -13.72 -1.72 -5.99
N ARG A 197 -14.48 -0.68 -5.62
CA ARG A 197 -15.92 -0.81 -5.33
C ARG A 197 -16.72 -1.20 -6.57
N ARG A 198 -16.37 -0.64 -7.74
CA ARG A 198 -17.15 -0.84 -8.96
C ARG A 198 -16.89 -2.18 -9.62
N TYR A 199 -15.65 -2.65 -9.67
CA TYR A 199 -15.26 -3.77 -10.53
C TYR A 199 -14.61 -4.94 -9.81
N ILE A 200 -14.06 -4.73 -8.61
CA ILE A 200 -13.26 -5.76 -7.93
C ILE A 200 -14.09 -6.47 -6.86
N LYS A 201 -14.63 -5.71 -5.89
CA LYS A 201 -15.39 -6.26 -4.77
C LYS A 201 -16.62 -7.03 -5.26
N GLY A 202 -16.74 -8.29 -4.87
CA GLY A 202 -17.84 -9.18 -5.25
C GLY A 202 -17.69 -9.83 -6.64
N ASN A 203 -16.59 -9.57 -7.36
CA ASN A 203 -16.38 -10.01 -8.74
C ASN A 203 -15.05 -10.74 -8.94
N LEU A 204 -13.97 -10.20 -8.36
CA LEU A 204 -12.59 -10.70 -8.49
C LEU A 204 -12.03 -11.13 -7.13
N ASP A 205 -12.93 -11.70 -6.32
CA ASP A 205 -12.78 -12.47 -5.05
C ASP A 205 -11.40 -13.08 -4.77
N ASN A 206 -10.81 -13.71 -5.77
CA ASN A 206 -9.74 -14.68 -5.56
C ASN A 206 -8.33 -14.10 -5.71
N TYR A 207 -8.20 -12.83 -6.12
CA TYR A 207 -6.91 -12.21 -6.42
C TYR A 207 -6.41 -11.31 -5.28
N PRO A 208 -5.10 -11.35 -4.97
CA PRO A 208 -4.43 -10.37 -4.12
C PRO A 208 -4.62 -8.94 -4.62
N LEU A 209 -4.66 -7.98 -3.70
CA LEU A 209 -4.88 -6.57 -3.99
C LEU A 209 -3.68 -5.71 -3.60
N TRP A 210 -3.42 -4.73 -4.45
CA TRP A 210 -2.59 -3.57 -4.18
C TRP A 210 -3.45 -2.31 -4.32
N ILE A 211 -3.71 -1.63 -3.20
CA ILE A 211 -4.63 -0.50 -3.18
C ILE A 211 -3.87 0.82 -3.18
N ALA A 212 -4.21 1.70 -4.11
CA ALA A 212 -3.89 3.12 -4.04
C ALA A 212 -4.93 3.86 -3.18
N ASP A 213 -4.50 4.31 -2.01
CA ASP A 213 -5.30 5.13 -1.10
C ASP A 213 -4.44 6.14 -0.36
N TYR A 214 -4.47 7.39 -0.82
CA TYR A 214 -3.76 8.50 -0.20
C TYR A 214 -4.62 9.30 0.78
N SER A 215 -5.91 8.95 0.89
CA SER A 215 -6.91 9.76 1.61
C SER A 215 -7.04 9.40 3.09
N GLY A 216 -6.54 8.23 3.48
CA GLY A 216 -6.81 7.62 4.78
C GLY A 216 -5.56 7.28 5.56
N TRP A 217 -5.74 7.18 6.87
CA TRP A 217 -4.76 6.63 7.81
C TRP A 217 -4.86 5.10 7.93
N THR A 218 -5.92 4.50 7.37
CA THR A 218 -6.29 3.08 7.50
C THR A 218 -6.96 2.56 6.22
N LEU A 219 -6.93 1.25 6.00
CA LEU A 219 -7.65 0.58 4.90
C LEU A 219 -8.97 -0.08 5.34
N ASP A 220 -9.46 0.22 6.54
CA ASP A 220 -10.66 -0.42 7.11
C ASP A 220 -11.93 -0.21 6.28
N ARG A 221 -11.99 0.86 5.45
CA ARG A 221 -13.09 1.09 4.52
C ARG A 221 -13.24 0.01 3.43
N TYR A 222 -12.16 -0.76 3.19
CA TYR A 222 -12.18 -1.86 2.24
C TYR A 222 -12.65 -3.16 2.91
N ASP A 223 -12.28 -3.34 4.19
CA ASP A 223 -12.49 -4.55 5.01
C ASP A 223 -12.18 -5.83 4.23
N ASP A 224 -10.95 -5.88 3.72
CA ASP A 224 -10.53 -6.91 2.76
C ASP A 224 -9.13 -7.43 3.09
N ALA A 225 -9.08 -8.67 3.57
CA ALA A 225 -7.84 -9.36 3.95
C ALA A 225 -6.93 -9.67 2.75
N ARG A 226 -7.41 -9.51 1.51
CA ARG A 226 -6.63 -9.72 0.29
C ARG A 226 -5.72 -8.53 -0.03
N ILE A 227 -5.82 -7.43 0.71
CA ILE A 227 -4.95 -6.28 0.49
C ILE A 227 -3.57 -6.60 1.04
N HIS A 228 -2.66 -6.93 0.13
CA HIS A 228 -1.26 -7.23 0.43
C HIS A 228 -0.37 -5.99 0.30
N PHE A 229 -0.71 -5.05 -0.58
CA PHE A 229 0.09 -3.86 -0.79
C PHE A 229 -0.76 -2.59 -0.69
N TRP A 230 -0.16 -1.51 -0.21
CA TRP A 230 -0.79 -0.21 -0.11
C TRP A 230 0.14 0.86 -0.66
N GLN A 231 -0.27 1.48 -1.77
CA GLN A 231 0.33 2.72 -2.23
C GLN A 231 -0.29 3.87 -1.45
N HIS A 232 0.48 4.39 -0.51
CA HIS A 232 0.00 5.34 0.48
C HIS A 232 0.51 6.76 0.22
N SER A 233 1.41 6.95 -0.75
CA SER A 233 1.86 8.26 -1.19
C SER A 233 2.32 8.24 -2.65
N LYS A 234 2.17 9.38 -3.33
CA LYS A 234 2.68 9.66 -4.68
C LYS A 234 3.77 10.73 -4.73
N SER A 235 4.20 11.18 -3.55
CA SER A 235 5.01 12.39 -3.39
C SER A 235 6.25 12.14 -2.53
N GLY A 236 6.69 10.88 -2.42
CA GLY A 236 7.88 10.53 -1.65
C GLY A 236 9.16 10.87 -2.38
N TYR A 237 10.21 11.25 -1.66
CA TYR A 237 11.55 11.42 -2.19
C TYR A 237 12.42 10.22 -1.84
N VAL A 238 13.30 9.79 -2.74
CA VAL A 238 14.26 8.71 -2.48
C VAL A 238 15.62 9.09 -3.01
N ASN A 239 16.66 8.89 -2.20
CA ASN A 239 18.03 9.02 -2.67
C ASN A 239 18.25 8.12 -3.90
N GLY A 240 18.69 8.74 -5.00
CA GLY A 240 18.90 8.06 -6.28
C GLY A 240 17.78 8.23 -7.30
N ILE A 241 16.61 8.76 -6.92
CA ILE A 241 15.55 9.15 -7.87
C ILE A 241 15.41 10.67 -7.85
N ARG A 242 15.39 11.29 -9.04
CA ARG A 242 15.13 12.73 -9.16
C ARG A 242 13.62 12.96 -9.17
N GLY A 243 13.16 13.88 -8.33
CA GLY A 243 11.74 14.16 -8.17
C GLY A 243 11.05 13.18 -7.22
N THR A 244 9.73 13.16 -7.27
CA THR A 244 8.91 12.30 -6.40
C THR A 244 8.72 10.91 -6.99
N VAL A 245 8.42 9.94 -6.13
CA VAL A 245 8.10 8.56 -6.47
C VAL A 245 6.95 8.06 -5.61
N ASP A 246 6.21 7.09 -6.17
CA ASP A 246 5.14 6.39 -5.50
C ASP A 246 5.69 5.45 -4.43
N TYR A 247 5.09 5.51 -3.24
CA TYR A 247 5.56 4.85 -2.03
C TYR A 247 4.55 3.84 -1.51
N ASN A 248 5.07 2.66 -1.20
CA ASN A 248 4.29 1.49 -0.90
C ASN A 248 4.74 0.83 0.40
N VAL A 249 3.80 0.15 1.03
CA VAL A 249 4.08 -0.85 2.06
C VAL A 249 3.43 -2.17 1.70
N PHE A 250 4.06 -3.26 2.11
CA PHE A 250 3.47 -4.59 2.12
C PHE A 250 2.88 -4.87 3.51
N LEU A 251 1.65 -5.40 3.55
CA LEU A 251 0.81 -5.54 4.73
C LEU A 251 1.01 -6.89 5.45
N GLY A 252 2.26 -7.35 5.51
CA GLY A 252 2.63 -8.60 6.17
C GLY A 252 4.12 -8.64 6.49
N GLU A 253 4.57 -9.80 6.94
CA GLU A 253 5.96 -10.04 7.30
C GLU A 253 6.78 -10.55 6.12
N VAL A 254 8.10 -10.65 6.28
CA VAL A 254 8.99 -11.02 5.17
C VAL A 254 8.75 -12.46 4.68
N GLU A 255 8.28 -13.34 5.55
CA GLU A 255 7.86 -14.70 5.20
C GLU A 255 6.62 -14.69 4.30
N ASP A 256 5.64 -13.81 4.55
CA ASP A 256 4.44 -13.68 3.71
C ASP A 256 4.81 -13.13 2.32
N LEU A 257 5.75 -12.18 2.26
CA LEU A 257 6.25 -11.66 0.99
C LEU A 257 6.95 -12.76 0.18
N LYS A 258 7.82 -13.56 0.81
CA LYS A 258 8.47 -14.71 0.16
C LYS A 258 7.46 -15.76 -0.29
N GLN A 259 6.35 -15.91 0.43
CA GLN A 259 5.29 -16.83 0.04
C GLN A 259 4.61 -16.39 -1.27
N LEU A 260 4.41 -15.09 -1.47
CA LEU A 260 3.90 -14.54 -2.73
C LEU A 260 4.85 -14.70 -3.91
N CYS A 261 6.17 -14.69 -3.69
CA CYS A 261 7.14 -14.81 -4.77
C CYS A 261 6.98 -16.10 -5.59
N VAL A 262 7.33 -16.01 -6.87
CA VAL A 262 7.46 -17.14 -7.81
C VAL A 262 8.38 -18.20 -7.20
N LYS A 263 7.96 -19.47 -7.28
CA LYS A 263 8.64 -20.63 -6.69
C LYS A 263 9.68 -21.26 -7.60
#